data_AF-A0A2D6LQZ9-F1
#
_entry.id   AF-A0A2D6LQZ9-F1
#
_cell.length_a   1.000
_cell.length_b   1.000
_cell.length_c   1.000
_cell.angle_alpha   90.00
_cell.angle_beta   90.00
_cell.angle_gamma   90.00
#
_symmetry.space_group_name_H-M   'P 1'
#
loop_
_entity.id
_entity.type
_entity.pdbx_description
1 polymer ?
#
loop_
_entity_poly.entity_id
_entity_poly.type
_entity_poly.pdbx_seq_one_letter_code
_entity_poly.pdbx_strand_id
1 'polypeptide(L)'
;MDLQNKKDTLIIRAADKSKLVYAFSIANSLIKSKDSHKISGDLANIWRVCGYSSKEKFDELFKQYKGMALNEYCRKLNPSCSC
;
A
#
# COMPACT_ATOMS: atom_id res chain seq x y z
N MET A 1 8.19 0.73 31.04
CA MET A 1 8.14 0.84 29.57
C MET A 1 9.15 1.92 29.16
N ASP A 2 10.31 1.49 28.67
CA ASP A 2 11.51 2.31 28.50
C ASP A 2 11.37 3.40 27.43
N LEU A 3 12.06 4.53 27.63
CA LEU A 3 12.02 5.68 26.73
C LEU A 3 12.54 5.33 25.32
N GLN A 4 13.50 4.41 25.23
CA GLN A 4 14.05 3.89 23.98
C GLN A 4 12.98 3.13 23.18
N ASN A 5 12.25 2.22 23.82
CA ASN A 5 11.15 1.46 23.21
C ASN A 5 10.05 2.37 22.65
N LYS A 6 9.74 3.48 23.33
CA LYS A 6 8.78 4.48 22.82
C LYS A 6 9.28 5.17 21.55
N LYS A 7 10.55 5.59 21.51
CA LYS A 7 11.15 6.22 20.33
C LYS A 7 11.20 5.27 19.15
N ASP A 8 11.62 4.03 19.37
CA ASP A 8 11.70 3.01 18.32
C ASP A 8 10.32 2.72 17.72
N THR A 9 9.28 2.63 18.57
CA THR A 9 7.88 2.47 18.11
C THR A 9 7.42 3.63 17.23
N LEU A 10 7.78 4.87 17.57
CA LEU A 10 7.42 6.05 16.78
C LEU A 10 8.14 6.07 15.42
N ILE A 11 9.43 5.71 15.40
CA ILE A 11 10.22 5.61 14.16
C ILE A 11 9.64 4.55 13.23
N ILE A 12 9.31 3.36 13.77
CA ILE A 12 8.69 2.28 12.99
C ILE A 12 7.37 2.75 12.38
N ARG A 13 6.52 3.43 13.16
CA ARG A 13 5.24 3.97 12.65
C ARG A 13 5.45 5.01 11.54
N ALA A 14 6.44 5.90 11.68
CA ALA A 14 6.75 6.90 10.66
C ALA A 14 7.28 6.26 9.37
N ALA A 15 8.11 5.23 9.49
CA ALA A 15 8.62 4.46 8.35
C ALA A 15 7.47 3.72 7.63
N ASP A 16 6.60 3.02 8.37
CA ASP A 16 5.44 2.33 7.81
C ASP A 16 4.48 3.30 7.11
N LYS A 17 4.25 4.48 7.69
CA LYS A 17 3.47 5.54 7.04
C LYS A 17 4.09 5.99 5.73
N SER A 18 5.41 6.16 5.68
CA SER A 18 6.12 6.59 4.45
C SER A 18 6.04 5.52 3.35
N LYS A 19 6.22 4.25 3.72
CA LYS A 19 6.01 3.11 2.82
C LYS A 19 4.59 3.04 2.27
N LEU A 20 3.58 3.29 3.11
CA LEU A 20 2.18 3.35 2.67
C LEU A 20 1.94 4.50 1.68
N VAL A 21 2.48 5.68 1.96
CA VAL A 21 2.36 6.83 1.04
C VAL A 21 2.98 6.51 -0.32
N TYR A 22 4.14 5.84 -0.33
CA TYR A 22 4.77 5.39 -1.55
C TYR A 22 3.92 4.34 -2.29
N ALA A 23 3.36 3.36 -1.55
CA ALA A 23 2.43 2.37 -2.11
C ALA A 23 1.22 3.02 -2.80
N PHE A 24 0.65 4.08 -2.22
CA PHE A 24 -0.44 4.83 -2.85
C PHE A 24 0.01 5.52 -4.14
N SER A 25 1.22 6.08 -4.16
CA SER A 25 1.77 6.71 -5.36
C SER A 25 1.96 5.71 -6.50
N ILE A 26 2.48 4.52 -6.20
CA ILE A 26 2.61 3.43 -7.19
C ILE A 26 1.24 2.99 -7.68
N ALA A 27 0.30 2.67 -6.77
CA ALA A 27 -1.04 2.26 -7.14
C ALA A 27 -1.72 3.28 -8.06
N ASN A 28 -1.67 4.57 -7.71
CA ASN A 28 -2.22 5.64 -8.52
C ASN A 28 -1.58 5.73 -9.91
N SER A 29 -0.27 5.52 -10.00
CA SER A 29 0.46 5.56 -11.27
C SER A 29 0.08 4.38 -12.17
N LEU A 30 -0.05 3.18 -11.58
CA LEU A 30 -0.49 1.97 -12.29
C LEU A 30 -1.94 2.12 -12.79
N ILE A 31 -2.85 2.56 -11.94
CA ILE A 31 -4.28 2.74 -12.28
C ILE A 31 -4.49 3.73 -13.44
N LYS A 32 -3.64 4.75 -13.53
CA LYS A 32 -3.66 5.77 -14.59
C LYS A 32 -2.89 5.36 -15.85
N SER A 33 -2.19 4.22 -15.82
CA SER A 33 -1.47 3.70 -16.98
C SER A 33 -2.44 3.31 -18.09
N LYS A 34 -2.03 3.50 -19.35
CA LYS A 34 -2.79 3.09 -20.54
C LYS A 34 -2.87 1.56 -20.67
N ASP A 35 -1.94 0.82 -20.05
CA ASP A 35 -1.88 -0.64 -20.08
C ASP A 35 -2.68 -1.28 -18.94
N SER A 36 -3.96 -0.92 -18.86
CA SER A 36 -4.79 -1.28 -17.70
C SER A 36 -5.01 -2.78 -17.51
N HIS A 37 -4.85 -3.56 -18.58
CA HIS A 37 -5.05 -5.00 -18.62
C HIS A 37 -3.95 -5.82 -17.93
N LYS A 38 -2.80 -5.23 -17.60
CA LYS A 38 -1.68 -5.91 -16.90
C LYS A 38 -1.51 -5.48 -15.44
N ILE A 39 -2.35 -4.56 -14.97
CA ILE A 39 -2.19 -3.91 -13.65
C ILE A 39 -2.34 -4.91 -12.48
N SER A 40 -3.12 -5.99 -12.62
CA SER A 40 -3.41 -6.91 -11.49
C SER A 40 -2.15 -7.56 -10.91
N GLY A 41 -1.20 -7.96 -11.76
CA GLY A 41 0.08 -8.52 -11.35
C GLY A 41 0.97 -7.49 -10.66
N ASP A 42 1.00 -6.26 -11.18
CA ASP A 42 1.81 -5.18 -10.61
C ASP A 42 1.26 -4.71 -9.26
N LEU A 43 -0.07 -4.57 -9.14
CA LEU A 43 -0.74 -4.27 -7.86
C LEU A 43 -0.47 -5.34 -6.81
N ALA A 44 -0.51 -6.63 -7.20
CA ALA A 44 -0.23 -7.74 -6.30
C ALA A 44 1.21 -7.73 -5.77
N ASN A 45 2.13 -7.00 -6.42
CA ASN A 45 3.54 -6.91 -6.03
C ASN A 45 3.90 -5.59 -5.31
N ILE A 46 2.97 -4.65 -5.13
CA ILE A 46 3.22 -3.36 -4.46
C ILE A 46 3.83 -3.55 -3.05
N TRP A 47 3.30 -4.50 -2.27
CA TRP A 47 3.80 -4.77 -0.92
C TRP A 47 5.31 -5.09 -0.91
N ARG A 48 5.77 -5.84 -1.91
CA ARG A 48 7.17 -6.24 -2.06
C ARG A 48 8.04 -5.03 -2.43
N VAL A 49 7.60 -4.24 -3.42
CA VAL A 49 8.33 -3.03 -3.86
C VAL A 49 8.43 -1.99 -2.73
N CYS A 50 7.39 -1.88 -1.91
CA CYS A 50 7.37 -0.95 -0.76
C CYS A 50 8.13 -1.48 0.46
N GLY A 51 8.75 -2.66 0.38
CA GLY A 51 9.59 -3.22 1.44
C GLY A 51 8.79 -3.69 2.66
N TYR A 52 7.60 -4.26 2.45
CA TYR A 52 6.88 -5.01 3.46
C TYR A 52 7.34 -6.46 3.48
N SER A 53 7.41 -7.05 4.67
CA SER A 53 7.83 -8.43 4.88
C SER A 53 6.83 -9.47 4.36
N SER A 54 5.55 -9.10 4.29
CA SER A 54 4.48 -9.96 3.76
C SER A 54 3.36 -9.13 3.16
N LYS A 55 2.56 -9.77 2.31
CA LYS A 55 1.36 -9.16 1.72
C LYS A 55 0.29 -8.90 2.78
N GLU A 56 0.12 -9.81 3.73
CA GLU A 56 -0.89 -9.72 4.79
C GLU A 56 -0.66 -8.49 5.67
N LYS A 57 0.59 -8.26 6.10
CA LYS A 57 0.96 -7.07 6.89
C LYS A 57 0.67 -5.78 6.12
N PHE A 58 0.98 -5.77 4.83
CA PHE A 58 0.68 -4.63 3.97
C PHE A 58 -0.83 -4.40 3.86
N ASP A 59 -1.61 -5.44 3.58
CA ASP A 59 -3.06 -5.34 3.38
C ASP A 59 -3.77 -4.84 4.65
N GLU A 60 -3.39 -5.35 5.82
CA GLU A 60 -3.90 -4.88 7.11
C GLU A 60 -3.59 -3.41 7.36
N LEU A 61 -2.34 -3.00 7.17
CA LEU A 61 -1.92 -1.61 7.34
C LEU A 61 -2.59 -0.70 6.32
N PHE A 62 -2.66 -1.11 5.06
CA PHE A 62 -3.33 -0.36 4.01
C PHE A 62 -4.79 -0.11 4.38
N LYS A 63 -5.50 -1.17 4.78
CA LYS A 63 -6.91 -1.07 5.19
C LYS A 63 -7.09 -0.20 6.43
N GLN A 64 -6.22 -0.32 7.44
CA GLN A 64 -6.26 0.54 8.62
C GLN A 64 -6.07 2.02 8.28
N TYR A 65 -5.18 2.35 7.33
CA TYR A 65 -4.89 3.74 6.96
C TYR A 65 -5.87 4.35 5.95
N LYS A 66 -6.38 3.58 4.99
CA LYS A 66 -7.31 4.06 3.95
C LYS A 66 -8.78 3.79 4.25
N GLY A 67 -9.07 2.89 5.19
CA GLY A 67 -10.42 2.43 5.49
C GLY A 67 -10.99 1.42 4.50
N MET A 68 -10.21 0.96 3.51
CA MET A 68 -10.65 0.02 2.46
C MET A 68 -9.47 -0.80 1.93
N ALA A 69 -9.76 -1.93 1.29
CA ALA A 69 -8.73 -2.77 0.68
C ALA A 69 -8.12 -2.12 -0.57
N LEU A 70 -6.90 -2.54 -0.94
CA LEU A 70 -6.20 -2.01 -2.12
C LEU A 70 -7.02 -2.19 -3.41
N ASN A 71 -7.63 -3.35 -3.62
CA ASN A 71 -8.46 -3.62 -4.81
C ASN A 71 -9.71 -2.73 -4.86
N GLU A 72 -10.37 -2.49 -3.72
CA GLU A 72 -11.50 -1.56 -3.61
C GLU A 72 -11.06 -0.13 -3.91
N TYR A 73 -9.90 0.29 -3.38
CA TYR A 73 -9.30 1.58 -3.68
C TYR A 73 -9.02 1.75 -5.18
N CYS A 74 -8.48 0.71 -5.82
CA CYS A 74 -8.19 0.74 -7.26
C CYS A 74 -9.48 0.85 -8.10
N ARG A 75 -10.51 0.04 -7.79
CA ARG A 75 -11.82 0.10 -8.47
C ARG A 75 -12.54 1.43 -8.26
N LYS A 76 -12.39 2.06 -7.09
CA LYS A 76 -12.96 3.39 -6.83
C LYS A 76 -12.32 4.47 -7.70
N LEU A 77 -11.02 4.37 -7.97
CA LEU A 77 -10.29 5.34 -8.79
C LEU A 77 -10.44 5.10 -10.29
N ASN A 78 -10.58 3.84 -10.71
CA ASN A 78 -10.84 3.46 -12.08
C ASN A 78 -11.79 2.25 -12.10
N PRO A 79 -13.11 2.46 -12.27
CA PRO A 79 -14.10 1.39 -12.28
C PRO A 79 -13.88 0.35 -13.40
N SER A 80 -13.14 0.71 -14.45
CA SER A 80 -12.77 -0.17 -15.55
C SER A 80 -11.46 -0.94 -15.32
N CYS A 81 -10.82 -0.76 -14.15
CA CYS A 81 -9.63 -1.52 -13.76
C CYS A 81 -9.98 -3.00 -13.54
N SER A 82 -9.32 -3.90 -14.27
CA SER A 82 -9.39 -5.35 -14.04
C SER A 82 -8.42 -5.79 -12.93
N CYS A 83 -8.63 -5.20 -11.76
CA CYS A 83 -7.98 -5.51 -10.51
C CYS A 83 -9.00 -6.14 -9.53
#